data_AF-A0A2W1B5K9-F1
#
_entry.id   AF-A0A2W1B5K9-F1
#
_cell.length_a   1.000
_cell.length_b   1.000
_cell.length_c   1.000
_cell.angle_alpha   90.00
_cell.angle_beta   90.00
_cell.angle_gamma   90.00
#
_symmetry.space_group_name_H-M   'P 1'
#
loop_
_entity.id
_entity.type
_entity.pdbx_description
1 polymer ?
#
loop_
_entity_poly.entity_id
_entity_poly.type
_entity_poly.pdbx_seq_one_letter_code
_entity_poly.pdbx_strand_id
1 'polypeptide(L)'
;ILSLYLRDKLGYSDNGATVIYHVFTMFAYFFPLLGAMIADGWLGRFRTILYLSLVYAAGSTLISISAMPQLNIPTMEFTILALLLIAFGTGGIKPCVSAFGGDQFKLPEQERYLGYFFSLFYFAINAGSLISTFLTPILRADVHCFGDNDCYSLAFGVPGILMIVSIIFFVAGKKLYIIKKPAGNVLGKVSTCIGGSRWTFQADRMEQDIGSWTLKADQMQVLNPLLILIFIPIFEVAIYPFMSWCKLIRKPLHKMIWGGILAACAFIISGIVELNLLPTYGTPVSEGMAQLRVYNGFNCTFTLNTATLNTLEKNATGDFQIGPLSVYEKLDIVADKFVDLPYYLQGEPGTECADIASTGYFNLKEQTANSFFINKEGIYNFTDNNDKAIDGVNVR
;
A
#
# COMPACT_ATOMS: atom_id res chain seq x y z
N ILE A 1 22.98 29.52 -2.53
CA ILE A 1 23.38 30.20 -1.27
C ILE A 1 23.82 29.20 -0.22
N LEU A 2 23.01 28.18 0.13
CA LEU A 2 23.42 27.18 1.12
C LEU A 2 24.72 26.45 0.76
N SER A 3 24.87 25.97 -0.49
CA SER A 3 26.11 25.34 -0.96
C SER A 3 27.33 26.28 -0.87
N LEU A 4 27.14 27.55 -1.21
CA LEU A 4 28.19 28.58 -1.10
C LEU A 4 28.54 28.86 0.37
N TYR A 5 27.56 28.88 1.27
CA TYR A 5 27.81 29.02 2.71
C TYR A 5 28.63 27.84 3.28
N LEU A 6 28.24 26.61 2.92
CA LEU A 6 28.95 25.39 3.35
C LEU A 6 30.41 25.39 2.89
N ARG A 7 30.67 25.85 1.66
CA ARG A 7 32.02 25.93 1.10
C ARG A 7 32.82 27.11 1.65
N ASP A 8 32.30 28.33 1.49
CA ASP A 8 33.04 29.58 1.70
C ASP A 8 33.19 29.94 3.18
N LYS A 9 32.24 29.54 4.05
CA LYS A 9 32.27 29.88 5.49
C LYS A 9 32.53 28.70 6.40
N LEU A 10 32.03 27.50 6.05
CA LEU A 10 32.22 26.30 6.85
C LEU A 10 33.40 25.43 6.37
N GLY A 11 34.03 25.74 5.25
CA GLY A 11 35.25 25.05 4.79
C GLY A 11 35.02 23.64 4.24
N TYR A 12 33.78 23.28 3.87
CA TYR A 12 33.53 22.02 3.18
C TYR A 12 34.10 22.04 1.74
N SER A 13 34.51 20.88 1.23
CA SER A 13 34.83 20.71 -0.19
C SER A 13 33.59 20.90 -1.06
N ASP A 14 33.75 21.26 -2.34
CA ASP A 14 32.63 21.41 -3.28
C ASP A 14 31.75 20.15 -3.34
N ASN A 15 32.37 18.97 -3.29
CA ASN A 15 31.69 17.69 -3.24
C ASN A 15 30.92 17.51 -1.91
N GLY A 16 31.55 17.84 -0.77
CA GLY A 16 30.91 17.75 0.54
C GLY A 16 29.69 18.67 0.67
N ALA A 17 29.81 19.92 0.21
CA ALA A 17 28.71 20.88 0.20
C ALA A 17 27.54 20.42 -0.69
N THR A 18 27.84 19.85 -1.85
CA THR A 18 26.84 19.27 -2.78
C THR A 18 26.11 18.09 -2.14
N VAL A 19 26.82 17.19 -1.48
CA VAL A 19 26.22 16.04 -0.77
C VAL A 19 25.28 16.50 0.33
N ILE A 20 25.72 17.42 1.20
CA ILE A 20 24.88 17.95 2.29
C ILE A 20 23.63 18.62 1.74
N TYR A 21 23.77 19.41 0.66
CA TYR A 21 22.63 20.04 0.00
C TYR A 21 21.61 19.00 -0.50
N HIS A 22 22.06 17.97 -1.22
CA HIS A 22 21.17 16.93 -1.73
C HIS A 22 20.54 16.08 -0.63
N VAL A 23 21.27 15.78 0.44
CA VAL A 23 20.71 15.08 1.62
C VAL A 23 19.61 15.93 2.27
N PHE A 24 19.86 17.23 2.47
CA PHE A 24 18.84 18.17 2.95
C PHE A 24 17.61 18.19 2.03
N THR A 25 17.81 18.25 0.71
CA THR A 25 16.72 18.21 -0.28
C THR A 25 15.94 16.89 -0.20
N MET A 26 16.61 15.76 -0.08
CA MET A 26 15.99 14.43 0.06
C MET A 26 15.06 14.41 1.28
N PHE A 27 15.54 14.85 2.45
CA PHE A 27 14.71 14.92 3.65
C PHE A 27 13.52 15.87 3.49
N ALA A 28 13.71 17.02 2.85
CA ALA A 28 12.63 17.97 2.58
C ALA A 28 11.53 17.41 1.65
N TYR A 29 11.83 16.40 0.82
CA TYR A 29 10.85 15.68 -0.01
C TYR A 29 10.29 14.41 0.65
N PHE A 30 11.00 13.84 1.61
CA PHE A 30 10.55 12.66 2.37
C PHE A 30 9.57 13.03 3.49
N PHE A 31 9.88 14.05 4.29
CA PHE A 31 9.05 14.48 5.42
C PHE A 31 7.61 14.93 5.10
N PRO A 32 7.23 15.39 3.88
CA PRO A 32 5.83 15.58 3.50
C PRO A 32 4.94 14.36 3.73
N LEU A 33 5.45 13.16 3.44
CA LEU A 33 4.69 11.92 3.64
C LEU A 33 4.38 11.74 5.13
N LEU A 34 5.39 11.85 5.98
CA LEU A 34 5.24 11.74 7.44
C LEU A 34 4.33 12.84 8.00
N GLY A 35 4.50 14.08 7.54
CA GLY A 35 3.70 15.22 8.00
C GLY A 35 2.22 15.09 7.65
N ALA A 36 1.90 14.64 6.43
CA ALA A 36 0.52 14.37 6.02
C ALA A 36 -0.12 13.26 6.86
N MET A 37 0.62 12.17 7.11
CA MET A 37 0.14 11.06 7.95
C MET A 37 -0.16 11.52 9.39
N ILE A 38 0.70 12.33 10.00
CA ILE A 38 0.49 12.88 11.35
C ILE A 38 -0.72 13.82 11.38
N ALA A 39 -0.85 14.68 10.36
CA ALA A 39 -1.94 15.64 10.26
C ALA A 39 -3.30 15.00 10.10
N ASP A 40 -3.41 14.00 9.22
CA ASP A 40 -4.68 13.33 8.97
C ASP A 40 -4.99 12.27 10.03
N GLY A 41 -3.98 11.69 10.66
CA GLY A 41 -4.10 10.63 11.67
C GLY A 41 -4.53 11.10 13.06
N TRP A 42 -3.68 11.89 13.74
CA TRP A 42 -3.90 12.23 15.15
C TRP A 42 -4.00 13.73 15.40
N LEU A 43 -3.16 14.52 14.74
CA LEU A 43 -2.83 15.86 15.25
C LEU A 43 -3.74 16.93 14.65
N GLY A 44 -4.30 16.67 13.46
CA GLY A 44 -5.12 17.60 12.69
C GLY A 44 -4.28 18.57 11.87
N ARG A 45 -4.81 18.99 10.72
CA ARG A 45 -4.11 19.84 9.76
C ARG A 45 -3.66 21.18 10.36
N PHE A 46 -4.55 21.89 11.05
CA PHE A 46 -4.23 23.19 11.66
C PHE A 46 -3.07 23.13 12.67
N ARG A 47 -3.13 22.17 13.62
CA ARG A 47 -2.09 22.02 14.65
C ARG A 47 -0.77 21.54 14.06
N THR A 48 -0.82 20.69 13.03
CA THR A 48 0.37 20.20 12.35
C THR A 48 1.08 21.33 11.62
N ILE A 49 0.34 22.17 10.89
CA ILE A 49 0.90 23.38 10.27
C ILE A 49 1.53 24.27 11.35
N LEU A 50 0.82 24.54 12.46
CA LEU A 50 1.34 25.41 13.51
C LEU A 50 2.65 24.90 14.13
N TYR A 51 2.69 23.64 14.59
CA TYR A 51 3.88 23.10 15.25
C TYR A 51 5.05 22.98 14.28
N LEU A 52 4.83 22.53 13.04
CA LEU A 52 5.91 22.42 12.07
C LEU A 52 6.42 23.78 11.58
N SER A 53 5.55 24.80 11.49
CA SER A 53 5.98 26.17 11.21
C SER A 53 6.84 26.74 12.35
N LEU A 54 6.53 26.43 13.62
CA LEU A 54 7.38 26.80 14.76
C LEU A 54 8.75 26.13 14.68
N VAL A 55 8.80 24.83 14.33
CA VAL A 55 10.07 24.10 14.12
C VAL A 55 10.86 24.69 12.96
N TYR A 56 10.20 25.03 11.85
CA TYR A 56 10.84 25.71 10.71
C TYR A 56 11.42 27.06 11.11
N ALA A 57 10.67 27.87 11.87
CA ALA A 57 11.11 29.18 12.35
C ALA A 57 12.31 29.05 13.29
N ALA A 58 12.30 28.07 14.19
CA ALA A 58 13.43 27.75 15.06
C ALA A 58 14.67 27.37 14.24
N GLY A 59 14.53 26.47 13.26
CA GLY A 59 15.63 26.09 12.36
C GLY A 59 16.17 27.27 11.55
N SER A 60 15.29 28.10 10.99
CA SER A 60 15.67 29.30 10.21
C SER A 60 16.39 30.35 11.07
N THR A 61 15.95 30.52 12.33
CA THR A 61 16.62 31.41 13.29
C THR A 61 17.97 30.85 13.69
N LEU A 62 18.06 29.53 13.92
CA LEU A 62 19.29 28.85 14.29
C LEU A 62 20.37 28.97 13.21
N ILE A 63 20.02 28.75 11.93
CA ILE A 63 20.98 28.91 10.84
C ILE A 63 21.42 30.38 10.69
N SER A 64 20.51 31.34 10.86
CA SER A 64 20.82 32.77 10.83
C SER A 64 21.81 33.18 11.93
N ILE A 65 21.63 32.66 13.15
CA ILE A 65 22.52 32.90 14.30
C ILE A 65 23.86 32.18 14.08
N SER A 66 23.85 30.94 13.57
CA SER A 66 25.09 30.19 13.29
C SER A 66 25.97 30.85 12.23
N ALA A 67 25.38 31.67 11.36
CA ALA A 67 26.09 32.46 10.35
C ALA A 67 26.65 33.79 10.90
N MET A 68 26.47 34.11 12.19
CA MET A 68 27.07 35.27 12.84
C MET A 68 28.46 34.90 13.41
N PRO A 69 29.56 35.46 12.89
CA PRO A 69 30.92 35.06 13.26
C PRO A 69 31.34 35.48 14.68
N GLN A 70 30.62 36.38 15.34
CA GLN A 70 30.98 36.91 16.66
C GLN A 70 30.57 35.99 17.82
N LEU A 71 29.71 35.02 17.54
CA LEU A 71 29.27 34.03 18.50
C LEU A 71 30.18 32.81 18.35
N ASN A 72 31.15 32.66 19.26
CA ASN A 72 32.12 31.56 19.29
C ASN A 72 31.45 30.19 19.60
N ILE A 73 30.53 29.78 18.74
CA ILE A 73 29.67 28.59 18.84
C ILE A 73 30.17 27.60 17.78
N PRO A 74 30.08 26.27 18.01
CA PRO A 74 30.35 25.28 16.96
C PRO A 74 29.37 25.42 15.78
N THR A 75 29.76 26.21 14.78
CA THR A 75 28.91 26.62 13.64
C THR A 75 28.48 25.45 12.76
N MET A 76 29.32 24.42 12.61
CA MET A 76 29.00 23.23 11.81
C MET A 76 27.83 22.44 12.38
N GLU A 77 27.88 22.08 13.66
CA GLU A 77 26.86 21.27 14.34
C GLU A 77 25.52 21.99 14.36
N PHE A 78 25.53 23.29 14.66
CA PHE A 78 24.35 24.14 14.66
C PHE A 78 23.75 24.31 13.26
N THR A 79 24.59 24.40 12.22
CA THR A 79 24.12 24.46 10.82
C THR A 79 23.43 23.15 10.43
N ILE A 80 24.02 22.00 10.73
CA ILE A 80 23.42 20.69 10.40
C ILE A 80 22.10 20.48 11.16
N LEU A 81 22.07 20.80 12.46
CA LEU A 81 20.85 20.76 13.26
C LEU A 81 19.77 21.68 12.68
N ALA A 82 20.14 22.90 12.28
CA ALA A 82 19.22 23.84 11.67
C ALA A 82 18.66 23.32 10.34
N LEU A 83 19.49 22.72 9.48
CA LEU A 83 19.05 22.12 8.22
C LEU A 83 18.07 20.96 8.44
N LEU A 84 18.29 20.12 9.45
CA LEU A 84 17.36 19.05 9.81
C LEU A 84 16.01 19.60 10.29
N LEU A 85 16.02 20.63 11.16
CA LEU A 85 14.79 21.29 11.62
C LEU A 85 14.02 21.94 10.47
N ILE A 86 14.72 22.62 9.55
CA ILE A 86 14.12 23.22 8.36
C ILE A 86 13.54 22.14 7.44
N ALA A 87 14.26 21.03 7.21
CA ALA A 87 13.79 19.92 6.38
C ALA A 87 12.54 19.27 6.96
N PHE A 88 12.51 19.05 8.27
CA PHE A 88 11.34 18.52 8.98
C PHE A 88 10.14 19.47 8.91
N GLY A 89 10.38 20.76 9.18
CA GLY A 89 9.35 21.79 9.11
C GLY A 89 8.77 21.95 7.70
N THR A 90 9.62 22.16 6.69
CA THR A 90 9.16 22.38 5.30
C THR A 90 8.44 21.17 4.74
N GLY A 91 8.92 19.97 5.11
CA GLY A 91 8.34 18.72 4.65
C GLY A 91 6.88 18.63 5.05
N GLY A 92 6.57 18.67 6.35
CA GLY A 92 5.19 18.46 6.78
C GLY A 92 4.26 19.67 6.61
N ILE A 93 4.77 20.91 6.46
CA ILE A 93 3.91 22.07 6.17
C ILE A 93 3.26 21.96 4.78
N LYS A 94 4.05 21.62 3.74
CA LYS A 94 3.61 21.64 2.33
C LYS A 94 2.28 20.91 2.05
N PRO A 95 2.13 19.62 2.38
CA PRO A 95 0.90 18.89 2.07
C PRO A 95 -0.28 19.35 2.93
N CYS A 96 -0.01 19.79 4.17
CA CYS A 96 -1.05 20.21 5.09
C CYS A 96 -1.65 21.56 4.71
N VAL A 97 -0.83 22.52 4.25
CA VAL A 97 -1.30 23.87 3.88
C VAL A 97 -2.22 23.83 2.66
N SER A 98 -1.85 23.08 1.61
CA SER A 98 -2.70 22.95 0.42
C SER A 98 -4.02 22.26 0.73
N ALA A 99 -3.99 21.21 1.55
CA ALA A 99 -5.18 20.49 1.97
C ALA A 99 -6.08 21.36 2.88
N PHE A 100 -5.48 22.07 3.84
CA PHE A 100 -6.21 22.96 4.75
C PHE A 100 -6.82 24.17 4.02
N GLY A 101 -6.12 24.72 3.02
CA GLY A 101 -6.65 25.78 2.16
C GLY A 101 -7.87 25.32 1.36
N GLY A 102 -7.82 24.10 0.80
CA GLY A 102 -8.96 23.50 0.10
C GLY A 102 -10.16 23.21 1.02
N ASP A 103 -9.91 22.86 2.29
CA ASP A 103 -10.96 22.58 3.27
C ASP A 103 -11.84 23.79 3.62
N GLN A 104 -11.42 25.01 3.25
CA GLN A 104 -12.18 26.23 3.52
C GLN A 104 -13.39 26.39 2.60
N PHE A 105 -13.47 25.62 1.51
CA PHE A 105 -14.56 25.68 0.54
C PHE A 105 -15.56 24.53 0.74
N LYS A 106 -16.85 24.81 0.53
CA LYS A 106 -17.93 23.81 0.60
C LYS A 106 -18.22 23.26 -0.81
N LEU A 107 -18.04 21.95 -1.00
CA LEU A 107 -18.40 21.27 -2.24
C LEU A 107 -19.81 20.66 -2.14
N PRO A 108 -20.58 20.62 -3.26
CA PRO A 108 -20.21 21.02 -4.63
C PRO A 108 -20.40 22.51 -4.96
N GLU A 109 -21.08 23.29 -4.12
CA GLU A 109 -21.51 24.68 -4.43
C GLU A 109 -20.36 25.64 -4.80
N GLN A 110 -19.16 25.46 -4.25
CA GLN A 110 -18.03 26.39 -4.41
C GLN A 110 -16.84 25.84 -5.22
N GLU A 111 -17.06 24.82 -6.06
CA GLU A 111 -15.99 24.20 -6.87
C GLU A 111 -15.23 25.21 -7.75
N ARG A 112 -15.94 26.16 -8.38
CA ARG A 112 -15.33 27.22 -9.20
C ARG A 112 -14.39 28.12 -8.40
N TYR A 113 -14.75 28.47 -7.16
CA TYR A 113 -13.91 29.31 -6.29
C TYR A 113 -12.69 28.55 -5.77
N LEU A 114 -12.84 27.24 -5.53
CA LEU A 114 -11.72 26.36 -5.17
C LEU A 114 -10.66 26.32 -6.28
N GLY A 115 -11.08 26.19 -7.55
CA GLY A 115 -10.17 26.25 -8.70
C GLY A 115 -9.43 27.58 -8.84
N TYR A 116 -10.12 28.70 -8.58
CA TYR A 116 -9.50 30.03 -8.55
C TYR A 116 -8.49 30.18 -7.40
N PHE A 117 -8.83 29.68 -6.21
CA PHE A 117 -7.93 29.64 -5.06
C PHE A 117 -6.61 28.92 -5.38
N PHE A 118 -6.68 27.71 -5.95
CA PHE A 118 -5.46 26.96 -6.31
C PHE A 118 -4.65 27.63 -7.43
N SER A 119 -5.32 28.31 -8.36
CA SER A 119 -4.65 29.09 -9.41
C SER A 119 -3.87 30.27 -8.82
N LEU A 120 -4.49 31.04 -7.91
CA LEU A 120 -3.85 32.16 -7.23
C LEU A 120 -2.73 31.68 -6.29
N PHE A 121 -2.94 30.56 -5.60
CA PHE A 121 -1.92 29.92 -4.75
C PHE A 121 -0.69 29.52 -5.57
N TYR A 122 -0.88 28.88 -6.73
CA TYR A 122 0.21 28.49 -7.61
C TYR A 122 0.96 29.70 -8.18
N PHE A 123 0.23 30.75 -8.56
CA PHE A 123 0.83 32.01 -9.00
C PHE A 123 1.69 32.64 -7.89
N ALA A 124 1.17 32.73 -6.66
CA ALA A 124 1.88 33.31 -5.52
C ALA A 124 3.17 32.54 -5.16
N ILE A 125 3.17 31.21 -5.24
CA ILE A 125 4.37 30.39 -5.01
C ILE A 125 5.45 30.69 -6.06
N ASN A 126 5.07 30.71 -7.33
CA ASN A 126 6.04 30.97 -8.41
C ASN A 126 6.58 32.40 -8.36
N ALA A 127 5.71 33.38 -8.10
CA ALA A 127 6.11 34.77 -7.92
C ALA A 127 7.07 34.93 -6.72
N GLY A 128 6.74 34.32 -5.57
CA GLY A 128 7.60 34.33 -4.39
C GLY A 128 8.95 33.66 -4.62
N SER A 129 8.98 32.53 -5.32
CA SER A 129 10.21 31.83 -5.70
C SER A 129 11.10 32.70 -6.61
N LEU A 130 10.50 33.36 -7.61
CA LEU A 130 11.21 34.28 -8.50
C LEU A 130 11.84 35.44 -7.71
N ILE A 131 11.03 36.11 -6.86
CA ILE A 131 11.49 37.22 -6.02
C ILE A 131 12.63 36.76 -5.10
N SER A 132 12.48 35.61 -4.43
CA SER A 132 13.52 35.08 -3.53
C SER A 132 14.80 34.72 -4.28
N THR A 133 14.69 34.15 -5.49
CA THR A 133 15.87 33.74 -6.28
C THR A 133 16.72 34.95 -6.69
N PHE A 134 16.11 36.12 -6.93
CA PHE A 134 16.83 37.36 -7.20
C PHE A 134 17.27 38.09 -5.92
N LEU A 135 16.37 38.24 -4.94
CA LEU A 135 16.59 39.08 -3.77
C LEU A 135 17.61 38.48 -2.80
N THR A 136 17.56 37.17 -2.54
CA THR A 136 18.42 36.55 -1.52
C THR A 136 19.92 36.61 -1.87
N PRO A 137 20.37 36.41 -3.12
CA PRO A 137 21.77 36.65 -3.51
C PRO A 137 22.20 38.11 -3.40
N ILE A 138 21.33 39.06 -3.77
CA ILE A 138 21.59 40.51 -3.66
C ILE A 138 21.80 40.88 -2.18
N LEU A 139 20.89 40.45 -1.30
CA LEU A 139 21.01 40.68 0.14
C LEU A 139 22.29 40.06 0.74
N ARG A 140 22.79 38.98 0.15
CA ARG A 140 24.04 38.35 0.57
C ARG A 140 25.26 39.15 0.12
N ALA A 141 25.29 39.62 -1.13
CA ALA A 141 26.48 40.21 -1.73
C ALA A 141 26.61 41.73 -1.49
N ASP A 142 25.50 42.46 -1.50
CA ASP A 142 25.51 43.93 -1.44
C ASP A 142 25.47 44.47 -0.01
N VAL A 143 25.09 43.64 0.96
CA VAL A 143 25.06 44.01 2.39
C VAL A 143 26.27 43.42 3.08
N HIS A 144 27.06 44.30 3.71
CA HIS A 144 28.21 43.90 4.51
C HIS A 144 27.80 43.75 5.98
N CYS A 145 28.01 42.57 6.54
CA CYS A 145 27.64 42.25 7.92
C CYS A 145 28.86 41.83 8.72
N PHE A 146 28.95 42.31 9.97
CA PHE A 146 29.97 41.88 10.93
C PHE A 146 31.43 42.03 10.45
N GLY A 147 31.69 42.95 9.50
CA GLY A 147 33.02 43.19 8.94
C GLY A 147 33.39 42.30 7.74
N ASP A 148 32.49 41.41 7.31
CA ASP A 148 32.64 40.59 6.10
C ASP A 148 31.99 41.27 4.88
N ASN A 149 32.57 41.02 3.69
CA ASN A 149 32.03 41.51 2.41
C ASN A 149 30.72 40.82 1.99
N ASP A 150 30.39 39.64 2.56
CA ASP A 150 29.15 38.91 2.31
C ASP A 150 28.35 38.74 3.62
N CYS A 151 27.03 38.87 3.54
CA CYS A 151 26.11 38.68 4.67
C CYS A 151 25.22 37.44 4.52
N TYR A 152 25.73 36.28 4.95
CA TYR A 152 24.95 35.04 5.01
C TYR A 152 23.87 35.05 6.11
N SER A 153 24.13 35.72 7.24
CA SER A 153 23.16 35.80 8.34
C SER A 153 21.86 36.48 7.91
N LEU A 154 21.92 37.62 7.20
CA LEU A 154 20.73 38.29 6.67
C LEU A 154 20.03 37.44 5.60
N ALA A 155 20.79 36.82 4.69
CA ALA A 155 20.25 35.98 3.63
C ALA A 155 19.42 34.80 4.18
N PHE A 156 19.83 34.18 5.29
CA PHE A 156 19.06 33.14 5.97
C PHE A 156 18.00 33.67 6.94
N GLY A 157 18.25 34.83 7.55
CA GLY A 157 17.35 35.47 8.51
C GLY A 157 16.07 35.99 7.89
N VAL A 158 16.13 36.54 6.66
CA VAL A 158 14.95 37.09 5.96
C VAL A 158 13.83 36.05 5.76
N PRO A 159 14.11 34.83 5.22
CA PRO A 159 13.12 33.76 5.21
C PRO A 159 12.58 33.38 6.60
N GLY A 160 13.43 33.42 7.64
CA GLY A 160 13.03 33.16 9.02
C GLY A 160 12.03 34.20 9.55
N ILE A 161 12.30 35.49 9.33
CA ILE A 161 11.40 36.59 9.70
C ILE A 161 10.07 36.47 8.97
N LEU A 162 10.10 36.21 7.65
CA LEU A 162 8.88 36.03 6.85
C LEU A 162 8.06 34.82 7.34
N MET A 163 8.71 33.74 7.77
CA MET A 163 8.00 32.61 8.37
C MET A 163 7.35 32.99 9.71
N ILE A 164 8.04 33.72 10.59
CA ILE A 164 7.49 34.19 11.87
C ILE A 164 6.26 35.08 11.63
N VAL A 165 6.35 36.02 10.67
CA VAL A 165 5.22 36.86 10.25
C VAL A 165 4.07 35.99 9.74
N SER A 166 4.35 34.99 8.90
CA SER A 166 3.34 34.04 8.40
C SER A 166 2.62 33.29 9.54
N ILE A 167 3.36 32.84 10.57
CA ILE A 167 2.78 32.18 11.75
C ILE A 167 1.83 33.11 12.49
N ILE A 168 2.20 34.38 12.67
CA ILE A 168 1.35 35.38 13.34
C ILE A 168 0.03 35.55 12.59
N PHE A 169 0.08 35.73 11.26
CA PHE A 169 -1.12 35.83 10.43
C PHE A 169 -1.97 34.55 10.46
N PHE A 170 -1.33 33.38 10.40
CA PHE A 170 -2.03 32.10 10.44
C PHE A 170 -2.76 31.89 11.78
N VAL A 171 -2.14 32.22 12.90
CA VAL A 171 -2.78 32.11 14.23
C VAL A 171 -3.88 33.15 14.40
N ALA A 172 -3.68 34.38 13.92
CA ALA A 172 -4.70 35.43 13.96
C ALA A 172 -5.97 35.03 13.19
N GLY A 173 -5.81 34.34 12.05
CA GLY A 173 -6.91 33.82 11.24
C GLY A 173 -7.69 32.65 11.85
N LYS A 174 -7.24 32.07 12.98
CA LYS A 174 -7.82 30.84 13.56
C LYS A 174 -9.34 30.89 13.74
N LYS A 175 -9.92 32.04 14.10
CA LYS A 175 -11.37 32.19 14.31
C LYS A 175 -12.18 32.12 13.01
N LEU A 176 -11.55 32.37 11.87
CA LEU A 176 -12.18 32.39 10.55
C LEU A 176 -12.11 31.03 9.85
N TYR A 177 -11.26 30.12 10.32
CA TYR A 177 -11.00 28.86 9.63
C TYR A 177 -12.04 27.79 9.95
N ILE A 178 -12.40 27.03 8.92
CA ILE A 178 -13.12 25.77 9.04
C ILE A 178 -12.09 24.69 9.38
N ILE A 179 -12.06 24.28 10.66
CA ILE A 179 -11.15 23.26 11.16
C ILE A 179 -11.88 21.92 11.24
N LYS A 180 -11.61 21.03 10.27
CA LYS A 180 -12.12 19.66 10.26
C LYS A 180 -11.36 18.80 11.29
N LYS A 181 -12.06 17.85 11.92
CA LYS A 181 -11.46 16.89 12.85
C LYS A 181 -10.56 15.89 12.07
N PRO A 182 -9.49 15.34 12.68
CA PRO A 182 -8.63 14.34 12.05
C PRO A 182 -9.43 13.12 11.61
N ALA A 183 -9.08 12.53 10.47
CA ALA A 183 -9.81 11.43 9.85
C ALA A 183 -9.39 10.06 10.44
N GLY A 184 -9.26 9.93 11.76
CA GLY A 184 -8.95 8.67 12.44
C GLY A 184 -7.69 7.98 11.90
N ASN A 185 -7.61 6.65 12.03
CA ASN A 185 -6.43 5.88 11.62
C ASN A 185 -6.32 5.82 10.08
N VAL A 186 -5.92 6.92 9.44
CA VAL A 186 -5.68 7.02 8.00
C VAL A 186 -4.56 6.08 7.59
N LEU A 187 -3.56 5.84 8.44
CA LEU A 187 -2.53 4.82 8.18
C LEU A 187 -3.14 3.42 8.12
N GLY A 188 -4.01 3.07 9.08
CA GLY A 188 -4.77 1.81 9.05
C GLY A 188 -5.71 1.72 7.84
N LYS A 189 -6.42 2.80 7.50
CA LYS A 189 -7.30 2.82 6.32
C LYS A 189 -6.53 2.81 5.01
N VAL A 190 -5.37 3.45 4.93
CA VAL A 190 -4.49 3.45 3.76
C VAL A 190 -3.78 2.11 3.67
N SER A 191 -3.33 1.49 4.76
CA SER A 191 -2.80 0.11 4.74
C SER A 191 -3.88 -0.93 4.48
N THR A 192 -5.14 -0.69 4.88
CA THR A 192 -6.29 -1.55 4.57
C THR A 192 -6.90 -1.27 3.19
N CYS A 193 -6.67 -0.09 2.60
CA CYS A 193 -7.09 0.25 1.23
C CYS A 193 -5.99 -0.13 0.22
N ILE A 194 -4.73 0.04 0.59
CA ILE A 194 -3.57 -0.55 -0.10
C ILE A 194 -3.64 -2.07 0.07
N GLY A 195 -3.92 -2.58 1.27
CA GLY A 195 -4.24 -3.98 1.58
C GLY A 195 -5.63 -4.46 1.13
N GLY A 196 -6.43 -3.56 0.57
CA GLY A 196 -7.81 -3.79 0.18
C GLY A 196 -7.88 -4.02 -1.31
N SER A 197 -8.11 -5.22 -1.81
CA SER A 197 -8.33 -6.50 -1.14
C SER A 197 -8.46 -7.54 -2.23
N ARG A 198 -9.06 -7.18 -3.37
CA ARG A 198 -9.25 -8.11 -4.50
C ARG A 198 -7.96 -8.66 -5.09
N TRP A 199 -6.91 -7.85 -5.24
CA TRP A 199 -5.66 -8.30 -5.87
C TRP A 199 -4.83 -9.18 -4.95
N THR A 200 -4.81 -8.87 -3.65
CA THR A 200 -4.16 -9.70 -2.64
C THR A 200 -4.93 -11.02 -2.45
N PHE A 201 -6.26 -10.99 -2.42
CA PHE A 201 -7.07 -12.22 -2.38
C PHE A 201 -6.99 -13.03 -3.69
N GLN A 202 -6.92 -12.35 -4.84
CA GLN A 202 -6.67 -13.00 -6.13
C GLN A 202 -5.28 -13.65 -6.12
N ALA A 203 -4.25 -12.97 -5.64
CA ALA A 203 -2.89 -13.51 -5.53
C ALA A 203 -2.79 -14.66 -4.50
N ASP A 204 -3.55 -14.62 -3.40
CA ASP A 204 -3.60 -15.70 -2.42
C ASP A 204 -4.18 -16.99 -3.02
N ARG A 205 -5.07 -16.84 -4.00
CA ARG A 205 -5.71 -17.93 -4.76
C ARG A 205 -4.89 -18.37 -5.99
N MET A 206 -3.75 -17.73 -6.24
CA MET A 206 -2.82 -18.10 -7.30
C MET A 206 -1.65 -18.90 -6.72
N GLU A 207 -0.94 -19.62 -7.59
CA GLU A 207 0.29 -20.31 -7.20
C GLU A 207 1.32 -19.29 -6.69
N GLN A 208 1.75 -19.45 -5.44
CA GLN A 208 2.64 -18.50 -4.74
C GLN A 208 4.13 -18.78 -5.00
N ASP A 209 4.43 -19.85 -5.75
CA ASP A 209 5.78 -20.31 -6.01
C ASP A 209 6.31 -19.69 -7.31
N ILE A 210 7.33 -18.84 -7.18
CA ILE A 210 8.03 -18.23 -8.32
C ILE A 210 9.40 -18.91 -8.42
N GLY A 211 9.44 -20.03 -9.13
CA GLY A 211 10.64 -20.85 -9.29
C GLY A 211 11.06 -21.51 -7.98
N SER A 212 12.15 -21.05 -7.36
CA SER A 212 12.66 -21.59 -6.09
C SER A 212 12.26 -20.77 -4.85
N TRP A 213 11.47 -19.71 -5.02
CA TRP A 213 11.12 -18.78 -3.95
C TRP A 213 9.59 -18.69 -3.80
N THR A 214 9.11 -18.79 -2.56
CA THR A 214 7.69 -18.68 -2.24
C THR A 214 7.37 -17.23 -1.85
N LEU A 215 6.66 -16.49 -2.71
CA LEU A 215 6.30 -15.10 -2.46
C LEU A 215 4.85 -15.03 -1.97
N LYS A 216 4.67 -14.68 -0.69
CA LYS A 216 3.33 -14.62 -0.10
C LYS A 216 2.50 -13.48 -0.68
N ALA A 217 1.18 -13.67 -0.75
CA ALA A 217 0.26 -12.70 -1.34
C ALA A 217 0.30 -11.31 -0.68
N ASP A 218 0.51 -11.23 0.63
CA ASP A 218 0.69 -9.98 1.39
C ASP A 218 2.00 -9.25 1.04
N GLN A 219 3.04 -10.00 0.63
CA GLN A 219 4.33 -9.48 0.21
C GLN A 219 4.33 -8.93 -1.22
N MET A 220 3.32 -9.27 -2.04
CA MET A 220 3.18 -8.76 -3.41
C MET A 220 3.13 -7.23 -3.46
N GLN A 221 2.67 -6.56 -2.41
CA GLN A 221 2.57 -5.10 -2.36
C GLN A 221 3.94 -4.41 -2.25
N VAL A 222 4.95 -5.13 -1.75
CA VAL A 222 6.33 -4.66 -1.67
C VAL A 222 6.95 -4.53 -3.07
N LEU A 223 6.45 -5.29 -4.06
CA LEU A 223 6.90 -5.18 -5.44
C LEU A 223 6.54 -3.83 -6.06
N ASN A 224 5.48 -3.15 -5.62
CA ASN A 224 5.05 -1.90 -6.26
C ASN A 224 6.11 -0.77 -6.13
N PRO A 225 6.63 -0.44 -4.93
CA PRO A 225 7.77 0.46 -4.79
C PRO A 225 9.03 0.01 -5.55
N LEU A 226 9.35 -1.29 -5.54
CA LEU A 226 10.51 -1.86 -6.22
C LEU A 226 10.40 -1.71 -7.75
N LEU A 227 9.24 -2.02 -8.31
CA LEU A 227 8.93 -1.86 -9.72
C LEU A 227 8.96 -0.39 -10.14
N ILE A 228 8.49 0.54 -9.30
CA ILE A 228 8.62 1.98 -9.57
C ILE A 228 10.09 2.40 -9.64
N LEU A 229 10.92 1.95 -8.70
CA LEU A 229 12.36 2.24 -8.68
C LEU A 229 13.08 1.69 -9.93
N ILE A 230 12.64 0.55 -10.46
CA ILE A 230 13.18 -0.07 -11.67
C ILE A 230 12.60 0.57 -12.94
N PHE A 231 11.31 0.86 -12.97
CA PHE A 231 10.61 1.35 -14.16
C PHE A 231 10.88 2.82 -14.45
N ILE A 232 11.01 3.69 -13.45
CA ILE A 232 11.36 5.11 -13.71
C ILE A 232 12.60 5.25 -14.61
N PRO A 233 13.77 4.64 -14.30
CA PRO A 233 14.94 4.76 -15.14
C PRO A 233 14.76 4.06 -16.51
N ILE A 234 14.09 2.91 -16.57
CA ILE A 234 13.80 2.22 -17.84
C ILE A 234 12.92 3.08 -18.76
N PHE A 235 11.89 3.70 -18.20
CA PHE A 235 10.96 4.52 -18.98
C PHE A 235 11.62 5.80 -19.49
N GLU A 236 12.43 6.46 -18.67
CA GLU A 236 13.13 7.70 -19.08
C GLU A 236 14.31 7.45 -20.03
N VAL A 237 15.07 6.36 -19.86
CA VAL A 237 16.28 6.10 -20.65
C VAL A 237 16.00 5.30 -21.93
N ALA A 238 15.06 4.36 -21.91
CA ALA A 238 14.82 3.46 -23.04
C ALA A 238 13.45 3.69 -23.71
N ILE A 239 12.36 3.61 -22.94
CA ILE A 239 11.01 3.54 -23.51
C ILE A 239 10.58 4.88 -24.11
N TYR A 240 10.67 6.00 -23.39
CA TYR A 240 10.26 7.30 -23.92
C TYR A 240 11.12 7.77 -25.09
N PRO A 241 12.46 7.62 -25.08
CA PRO A 241 13.29 7.89 -26.25
C PRO A 241 12.88 7.06 -27.47
N PHE A 242 12.66 5.76 -27.30
CA PHE A 242 12.18 4.88 -28.38
C PHE A 242 10.79 5.29 -28.91
N MET A 243 9.84 5.59 -28.03
CA MET A 243 8.51 6.03 -28.44
C MET A 243 8.52 7.41 -29.11
N SER A 244 9.43 8.30 -28.71
CA SER A 244 9.64 9.58 -29.39
C SER A 244 10.30 9.41 -30.76
N TRP A 245 11.23 8.46 -30.88
CA TRP A 245 11.87 8.08 -32.15
C TRP A 245 10.85 7.53 -33.14
N CYS A 246 9.93 6.69 -32.67
CA CYS A 246 8.77 6.21 -33.42
C CYS A 246 7.66 7.27 -33.63
N LYS A 247 7.89 8.54 -33.23
CA LYS A 247 6.96 9.68 -33.35
C LYS A 247 5.61 9.52 -32.62
N LEU A 248 5.49 8.55 -31.72
CA LEU A 248 4.27 8.26 -30.93
C LEU A 248 4.08 9.23 -29.76
N ILE A 249 5.16 9.83 -29.24
CA ILE A 249 5.11 10.80 -28.14
C ILE A 249 5.74 12.12 -28.59
N ARG A 250 4.91 13.15 -28.73
CA ARG A 250 5.34 14.53 -29.09
C ARG A 250 5.00 15.60 -28.05
N LYS A 251 4.13 15.27 -27.11
CA LYS A 251 3.61 16.20 -26.09
C LYS A 251 3.55 15.44 -24.76
N PRO A 252 3.70 16.12 -23.62
CA PRO A 252 3.55 15.49 -22.30
C PRO A 252 2.21 14.75 -22.15
N LEU A 253 1.14 15.27 -22.75
CA LEU A 253 -0.19 14.63 -22.75
C LEU A 253 -0.19 13.24 -23.39
N HIS A 254 0.64 12.98 -24.41
CA HIS A 254 0.74 11.66 -25.04
C HIS A 254 1.36 10.62 -24.10
N LYS A 255 2.30 11.00 -23.23
CA LYS A 255 2.83 10.10 -22.18
C LYS A 255 1.71 9.62 -21.27
N MET A 256 0.80 10.53 -20.91
CA MET A 256 -0.36 10.21 -20.07
C MET A 256 -1.37 9.30 -20.77
N ILE A 257 -1.63 9.51 -22.07
CA ILE A 257 -2.52 8.66 -22.87
C ILE A 257 -1.98 7.24 -22.96
N TRP A 258 -0.70 7.06 -23.30
CA TRP A 258 -0.09 5.74 -23.39
C TRP A 258 -0.02 5.02 -22.04
N GLY A 259 0.24 5.76 -20.95
CA GLY A 259 0.13 5.22 -19.59
C GLY A 259 -1.30 4.78 -19.24
N GLY A 260 -2.31 5.55 -19.66
CA GLY A 260 -3.72 5.20 -19.49
C GLY A 260 -4.14 3.94 -20.26
N ILE A 261 -3.65 3.78 -21.50
CA ILE A 261 -3.88 2.55 -22.29
C ILE A 261 -3.23 1.34 -21.63
N LEU A 262 -1.98 1.47 -21.18
CA LEU A 262 -1.28 0.39 -20.48
C LEU A 262 -2.01 -0.03 -19.20
N ALA A 263 -2.50 0.94 -18.42
CA ALA A 263 -3.30 0.67 -17.23
C ALA A 263 -4.60 -0.07 -17.58
N ALA A 264 -5.32 0.36 -18.63
CA ALA A 264 -6.53 -0.32 -19.08
C ALA A 264 -6.25 -1.77 -19.50
N CYS A 265 -5.17 -2.03 -20.23
CA CYS A 265 -4.75 -3.40 -20.58
C CYS A 265 -4.45 -4.24 -19.33
N ALA A 266 -3.77 -3.68 -18.33
CA ALA A 266 -3.46 -4.38 -17.08
C ALA A 266 -4.74 -4.79 -16.31
N PHE A 267 -5.75 -3.91 -16.25
CA PHE A 267 -7.04 -4.25 -15.65
C PHE A 267 -7.80 -5.35 -16.42
N ILE A 268 -7.73 -5.35 -17.75
CA ILE A 268 -8.33 -6.42 -18.57
C ILE A 268 -7.65 -7.76 -18.29
N ILE A 269 -6.32 -7.79 -18.22
CA ILE A 269 -5.55 -9.00 -17.92
C ILE A 269 -5.93 -9.54 -16.53
N SER A 270 -5.97 -8.67 -15.51
CA SER A 270 -6.40 -9.07 -14.16
C SER A 270 -7.83 -9.62 -14.14
N GLY A 271 -8.75 -9.02 -14.92
CA GLY A 271 -10.10 -9.54 -15.08
C GLY A 271 -10.16 -10.92 -15.73
N ILE A 272 -9.35 -11.16 -16.77
CA ILE A 272 -9.24 -12.48 -17.41
C ILE A 272 -8.69 -13.51 -16.41
N VAL A 273 -7.68 -13.15 -15.62
CA VAL A 273 -7.13 -14.03 -14.58
C VAL A 273 -8.21 -14.39 -13.55
N GLU A 274 -9.01 -13.42 -13.09
CA GLU A 274 -10.12 -13.69 -12.17
C GLU A 274 -11.15 -14.67 -12.76
N LEU A 275 -11.50 -14.49 -14.05
CA LEU A 275 -12.44 -15.38 -14.73
C LEU A 275 -11.94 -16.83 -14.82
N ASN A 276 -10.61 -17.03 -14.89
CA ASN A 276 -10.01 -18.36 -14.88
C ASN A 276 -9.89 -18.94 -13.46
N LEU A 277 -9.95 -18.11 -12.42
CA LEU A 277 -9.95 -18.55 -11.02
C LEU A 277 -11.35 -18.94 -10.53
N LEU A 278 -12.42 -18.30 -11.02
CA LEU A 278 -13.81 -18.59 -10.61
C LEU A 278 -14.18 -20.08 -10.60
N PRO A 279 -13.78 -20.92 -11.58
CA PRO A 279 -14.09 -22.36 -11.57
C PRO A 279 -13.35 -23.16 -10.49
N THR A 280 -12.26 -22.63 -9.94
CA THR A 280 -11.52 -23.24 -8.82
C THR A 280 -12.12 -22.90 -7.46
N TYR A 281 -13.10 -21.97 -7.42
CA TYR A 281 -13.78 -21.63 -6.17
C TYR A 281 -14.67 -22.79 -5.76
N GLY A 282 -14.58 -23.19 -4.49
CA GLY A 282 -15.46 -24.22 -3.94
C GLY A 282 -16.92 -23.80 -4.09
N THR A 283 -17.73 -24.60 -4.77
CA THR A 283 -19.17 -24.34 -4.88
C THR A 283 -19.81 -24.52 -3.50
N PRO A 284 -20.46 -23.49 -2.92
CA PRO A 284 -21.15 -23.64 -1.64
C PRO A 284 -22.32 -24.62 -1.78
N VAL A 285 -22.51 -25.46 -0.77
CA VAL A 285 -23.59 -26.46 -0.73
C VAL A 285 -24.94 -25.74 -0.54
N SER A 286 -25.91 -25.98 -1.42
CA SER A 286 -27.24 -25.34 -1.36
C SER A 286 -28.07 -25.85 -0.17
N GLU A 287 -29.07 -25.08 0.27
CA GLU A 287 -30.06 -25.53 1.27
C GLU A 287 -30.74 -26.84 0.83
N GLY A 288 -30.88 -27.77 1.76
CA GLY A 288 -31.40 -29.13 1.55
C GLY A 288 -30.39 -30.14 0.99
N MET A 289 -29.12 -29.77 0.82
CA MET A 289 -28.08 -30.62 0.23
C MET A 289 -26.87 -30.79 1.17
N ALA A 290 -26.16 -31.91 1.02
CA ALA A 290 -24.90 -32.24 1.67
C ALA A 290 -23.92 -32.86 0.66
N GLN A 291 -22.61 -32.65 0.85
CA GLN A 291 -21.57 -33.32 0.06
C GLN A 291 -20.92 -34.44 0.87
N LEU A 292 -20.63 -35.56 0.20
CA LEU A 292 -19.82 -36.66 0.72
C LEU A 292 -18.52 -36.74 -0.07
N ARG A 293 -17.38 -36.70 0.63
CA ARG A 293 -16.05 -36.93 0.05
C ARG A 293 -15.31 -38.00 0.85
N VAL A 294 -14.81 -39.04 0.20
CA VAL A 294 -14.07 -40.13 0.84
C VAL A 294 -12.67 -40.20 0.23
N TYR A 295 -11.65 -39.90 1.04
CA TYR A 295 -10.25 -39.85 0.64
C TYR A 295 -9.54 -41.15 0.97
N ASN A 296 -8.86 -41.70 -0.03
CA ASN A 296 -7.99 -42.84 0.11
C ASN A 296 -6.55 -42.39 0.43
N GLY A 297 -6.08 -42.67 1.65
CA GLY A 297 -4.72 -42.36 2.08
C GLY A 297 -3.65 -43.39 1.65
N PHE A 298 -4.05 -44.48 0.98
CA PHE A 298 -3.19 -45.60 0.64
C PHE A 298 -2.97 -45.72 -0.86
N ASN A 299 -1.93 -46.45 -1.25
CA ASN A 299 -1.55 -46.65 -2.66
C ASN A 299 -2.19 -47.92 -3.25
N CYS A 300 -3.40 -48.25 -2.80
CA CYS A 300 -4.17 -49.44 -3.16
C CYS A 300 -5.63 -49.02 -3.49
N THR A 301 -6.40 -49.87 -4.16
CA THR A 301 -7.81 -49.58 -4.45
C THR A 301 -8.71 -50.02 -3.28
N PHE A 302 -9.74 -49.23 -2.98
CA PHE A 302 -10.82 -49.62 -2.08
C PHE A 302 -12.15 -49.72 -2.80
N THR A 303 -12.96 -50.70 -2.42
CA THR A 303 -14.33 -50.88 -2.87
C THR A 303 -15.27 -50.36 -1.80
N LEU A 304 -16.07 -49.35 -2.13
CA LEU A 304 -17.06 -48.71 -1.28
C LEU A 304 -18.47 -49.08 -1.74
N ASN A 305 -19.24 -49.72 -0.86
CA ASN A 305 -20.65 -50.01 -1.07
C ASN A 305 -21.49 -49.19 -0.09
N THR A 306 -22.47 -48.44 -0.59
CA THR A 306 -23.37 -47.62 0.23
C THR A 306 -24.82 -48.08 0.01
N ALA A 307 -25.42 -48.70 1.02
CA ALA A 307 -26.70 -49.40 0.87
C ALA A 307 -27.91 -48.49 0.53
N THR A 308 -27.83 -47.19 0.83
CA THR A 308 -28.93 -46.21 0.66
C THR A 308 -28.81 -45.31 -0.57
N LEU A 309 -27.68 -45.25 -1.28
CA LEU A 309 -27.57 -44.54 -2.56
C LEU A 309 -28.30 -45.31 -3.69
N ASN A 310 -28.46 -46.62 -3.52
CA ASN A 310 -29.14 -47.51 -4.46
C ASN A 310 -30.67 -47.30 -4.52
N THR A 311 -31.29 -46.62 -3.55
CA THR A 311 -32.74 -46.35 -3.55
C THR A 311 -33.11 -44.99 -4.15
N LEU A 312 -32.16 -44.06 -4.28
CA LEU A 312 -32.36 -42.74 -4.89
C LEU A 312 -32.02 -42.71 -6.39
N GLU A 313 -31.04 -43.51 -6.82
CA GLU A 313 -30.73 -43.72 -8.24
C GLU A 313 -31.31 -45.07 -8.70
N LYS A 314 -32.44 -45.04 -9.42
CA LYS A 314 -33.13 -46.22 -9.98
C LYS A 314 -32.30 -47.12 -10.92
N ASN A 315 -31.00 -46.89 -11.10
CA ASN A 315 -30.11 -47.63 -12.00
C ASN A 315 -28.66 -47.83 -11.49
N ALA A 316 -28.34 -47.56 -10.22
CA ALA A 316 -26.99 -47.83 -9.68
C ALA A 316 -27.00 -49.11 -8.84
N THR A 317 -26.65 -50.23 -9.49
CA THR A 317 -26.07 -51.38 -8.77
C THR A 317 -24.58 -51.25 -8.98
N GLY A 318 -23.82 -50.90 -7.96
CA GLY A 318 -22.40 -50.66 -8.18
C GLY A 318 -21.64 -50.41 -6.90
N ASP A 319 -20.87 -51.40 -6.50
CA ASP A 319 -19.68 -51.19 -5.70
C ASP A 319 -18.84 -50.07 -6.36
N PHE A 320 -18.59 -48.97 -5.63
CA PHE A 320 -17.81 -47.85 -6.13
C PHE A 320 -16.33 -48.06 -5.82
N GLN A 321 -15.46 -47.94 -6.82
CA GLN A 321 -14.02 -48.08 -6.61
C GLN A 321 -13.36 -46.72 -6.34
N ILE A 322 -12.59 -46.65 -5.27
CA ILE A 322 -11.73 -45.52 -4.90
C ILE A 322 -10.30 -45.93 -5.22
N GLY A 323 -9.71 -45.36 -6.28
CA GLY A 323 -8.34 -45.65 -6.69
C GLY A 323 -7.27 -45.22 -5.67
N PRO A 324 -6.01 -45.60 -5.88
CA PRO A 324 -4.89 -45.25 -5.01
C PRO A 324 -4.71 -43.73 -4.91
N LEU A 325 -4.52 -43.21 -3.68
CA LEU A 325 -4.35 -41.77 -3.38
C LEU A 325 -5.42 -40.85 -4.02
N SER A 326 -6.62 -41.39 -4.25
CA SER A 326 -7.72 -40.69 -4.91
C SER A 326 -8.90 -40.42 -3.97
N VAL A 327 -9.90 -39.71 -4.48
CA VAL A 327 -11.10 -39.32 -3.73
C VAL A 327 -12.35 -39.79 -4.47
N TYR A 328 -13.32 -40.28 -3.71
CA TYR A 328 -14.68 -40.47 -4.19
C TYR A 328 -15.55 -39.30 -3.72
N GLU A 329 -16.23 -38.63 -4.65
CA GLU A 329 -17.03 -37.43 -4.36
C GLU A 329 -18.46 -37.59 -4.87
N LYS A 330 -19.44 -37.36 -3.99
CA LYS A 330 -20.84 -37.17 -4.35
C LYS A 330 -21.30 -35.84 -3.79
N LEU A 331 -21.52 -34.89 -4.69
CA LEU A 331 -21.76 -33.48 -4.34
C LEU A 331 -23.24 -33.16 -4.08
N ASP A 332 -24.14 -34.03 -4.52
CA ASP A 332 -25.58 -33.78 -4.53
C ASP A 332 -26.34 -34.84 -3.72
N ILE A 333 -26.23 -34.79 -2.39
CA ILE A 333 -26.99 -35.68 -1.49
C ILE A 333 -28.07 -34.84 -0.81
N VAL A 334 -29.33 -35.18 -1.03
CA VAL A 334 -30.46 -34.52 -0.36
C VAL A 334 -30.41 -34.84 1.12
N ALA A 335 -30.34 -33.81 1.97
CA ALA A 335 -30.29 -33.93 3.41
C ALA A 335 -31.21 -32.91 4.09
N ASP A 336 -32.17 -33.39 4.90
CA ASP A 336 -32.98 -32.56 5.79
C ASP A 336 -32.31 -32.53 7.16
N LYS A 337 -31.44 -31.53 7.39
CA LYS A 337 -30.56 -31.34 8.55
C LYS A 337 -29.45 -32.37 8.75
N PHE A 338 -29.77 -33.67 8.81
CA PHE A 338 -28.82 -34.77 8.96
C PHE A 338 -29.25 -36.01 8.19
N VAL A 339 -28.29 -36.71 7.57
CA VAL A 339 -28.50 -37.99 6.88
C VAL A 339 -27.39 -38.96 7.24
N ASP A 340 -27.75 -40.17 7.66
CA ASP A 340 -26.81 -41.26 7.90
C ASP A 340 -26.80 -42.23 6.72
N LEU A 341 -25.65 -42.35 6.04
CA LEU A 341 -25.47 -43.29 4.94
C LEU A 341 -24.65 -44.51 5.41
N PRO A 342 -25.25 -45.71 5.52
CA PRO A 342 -24.49 -46.93 5.78
C PRO A 342 -23.48 -47.21 4.67
N TYR A 343 -22.28 -47.60 5.06
CA TYR A 343 -21.21 -47.99 4.15
C TYR A 343 -20.54 -49.31 4.53
N TYR A 344 -20.04 -50.00 3.52
CA TYR A 344 -19.14 -51.13 3.61
C TYR A 344 -17.91 -50.83 2.73
N LEU A 345 -16.73 -50.81 3.34
CA LEU A 345 -15.46 -50.51 2.68
C LEU A 345 -14.58 -51.76 2.74
N GLN A 346 -14.00 -52.15 1.60
CA GLN A 346 -13.07 -53.29 1.51
C GLN A 346 -11.89 -52.96 0.59
N GLY A 347 -10.66 -53.16 1.07
CA GLY A 347 -9.46 -53.01 0.26
C GLY A 347 -9.26 -54.14 -0.76
N GLU A 348 -8.55 -53.83 -1.85
CA GLU A 348 -8.28 -54.78 -2.93
C GLU A 348 -7.44 -55.99 -2.44
N PRO A 349 -7.90 -57.23 -2.68
CA PRO A 349 -7.17 -58.44 -2.28
C PRO A 349 -5.77 -58.52 -2.91
N GLY A 350 -4.75 -58.88 -2.13
CA GLY A 350 -3.37 -59.01 -2.62
C GLY A 350 -2.55 -57.71 -2.61
N THR A 351 -3.11 -56.62 -2.08
CA THR A 351 -2.41 -55.35 -1.85
C THR A 351 -2.15 -55.11 -0.35
N GLU A 352 -1.42 -54.04 -0.01
CA GLU A 352 -1.18 -53.61 1.37
C GLU A 352 -2.45 -53.26 2.17
N CYS A 353 -3.60 -53.19 1.49
CA CYS A 353 -4.89 -52.83 2.07
C CYS A 353 -5.87 -54.01 2.14
N ALA A 354 -5.45 -55.22 1.75
CA ALA A 354 -6.31 -56.39 1.68
C ALA A 354 -6.98 -56.73 3.02
N ASP A 355 -6.30 -56.46 4.13
CA ASP A 355 -6.80 -56.72 5.49
C ASP A 355 -7.67 -55.58 6.05
N ILE A 356 -7.82 -54.48 5.31
CA ILE A 356 -8.58 -53.30 5.75
C ILE A 356 -10.02 -53.42 5.24
N ALA A 357 -10.92 -53.80 6.13
CA ALA A 357 -12.36 -53.77 5.92
C ALA A 357 -13.06 -53.04 7.07
N SER A 358 -13.97 -52.12 6.74
CA SER A 358 -14.70 -51.32 7.73
C SER A 358 -16.15 -51.14 7.34
N THR A 359 -17.03 -51.15 8.33
CA THR A 359 -18.46 -50.91 8.15
C THR A 359 -18.92 -49.84 9.13
N GLY A 360 -19.78 -48.92 8.68
CA GLY A 360 -20.28 -47.87 9.55
C GLY A 360 -21.30 -46.99 8.86
N TYR A 361 -21.45 -45.77 9.38
CA TYR A 361 -22.35 -44.76 8.83
C TYR A 361 -21.58 -43.47 8.55
N PHE A 362 -21.78 -42.90 7.37
CA PHE A 362 -21.40 -41.52 7.10
C PHE A 362 -22.50 -40.60 7.62
N ASN A 363 -22.22 -39.90 8.72
CA ASN A 363 -23.10 -38.85 9.24
C ASN A 363 -22.88 -37.57 8.43
N LEU A 364 -23.84 -37.24 7.56
CA LEU A 364 -23.81 -36.07 6.71
C LEU A 364 -24.68 -34.97 7.32
N LYS A 365 -24.11 -33.79 7.46
CA LYS A 365 -24.85 -32.59 7.88
C LYS A 365 -25.17 -31.72 6.66
N GLU A 366 -26.38 -31.17 6.62
CA GLU A 366 -26.81 -30.22 5.59
C GLU A 366 -25.92 -28.97 5.54
N GLN A 367 -25.78 -28.34 4.37
CA GLN A 367 -24.96 -27.13 4.15
C GLN A 367 -23.47 -27.30 4.48
N THR A 368 -22.98 -28.54 4.52
CA THR A 368 -21.57 -28.84 4.82
C THR A 368 -20.98 -29.84 3.85
N ALA A 369 -19.66 -29.74 3.65
CA ALA A 369 -18.87 -30.74 2.98
C ALA A 369 -18.36 -31.75 4.01
N ASN A 370 -18.93 -32.95 4.01
CA ASN A 370 -18.56 -34.01 4.93
C ASN A 370 -17.51 -34.89 4.28
N SER A 371 -16.29 -34.79 4.80
CA SER A 371 -15.09 -35.46 4.31
C SER A 371 -14.70 -36.60 5.24
N PHE A 372 -14.32 -37.74 4.68
CA PHE A 372 -13.92 -38.93 5.41
C PHE A 372 -12.58 -39.42 4.90
N PHE A 373 -11.64 -39.72 5.78
CA PHE A 373 -10.29 -40.16 5.42
C PHE A 373 -10.05 -41.60 5.89
N ILE A 374 -9.63 -42.47 4.97
CA ILE A 374 -9.33 -43.88 5.27
C ILE A 374 -7.92 -43.97 5.86
N ASN A 375 -7.81 -44.45 7.10
CA ASN A 375 -6.54 -44.68 7.81
C ASN A 375 -6.46 -46.11 8.35
N LYS A 376 -5.29 -46.53 8.85
CA LYS A 376 -5.03 -47.89 9.38
C LYS A 376 -5.93 -48.27 10.57
N GLU A 377 -6.37 -47.27 11.34
CA GLU A 377 -7.21 -47.45 12.54
C GLU A 377 -8.71 -47.33 12.24
N GLY A 378 -9.11 -47.02 11.00
CA GLY A 378 -10.49 -46.81 10.59
C GLY A 378 -10.70 -45.56 9.73
N ILE A 379 -11.95 -45.12 9.61
CA ILE A 379 -12.32 -43.92 8.86
C ILE A 379 -12.46 -42.73 9.82
N TYR A 380 -11.70 -41.67 9.59
CA TYR A 380 -11.79 -40.42 10.35
C TYR A 380 -12.70 -39.42 9.65
N ASN A 381 -13.54 -38.69 10.38
CA ASN A 381 -14.47 -37.72 9.83
C ASN A 381 -14.01 -36.27 10.01
N PHE A 382 -14.29 -35.44 9.01
CA PHE A 382 -14.04 -34.01 8.99
C PHE A 382 -15.21 -33.31 8.32
N THR A 383 -15.81 -32.31 8.97
CA THR A 383 -16.91 -31.54 8.39
C THR A 383 -16.44 -30.12 8.14
N ASP A 384 -16.47 -29.68 6.88
CA ASP A 384 -16.16 -28.31 6.49
C ASP A 384 -17.48 -27.55 6.21
N ASN A 385 -17.66 -26.40 6.86
CA ASN A 385 -18.80 -25.52 6.62
C ASN A 385 -18.60 -24.68 5.34
N ASN A 386 -19.71 -24.28 4.72
CA ASN A 386 -19.73 -23.37 3.57
C ASN A 386 -19.02 -22.02 3.81
N ASP A 387 -18.94 -21.56 5.06
CA ASP A 387 -18.30 -20.28 5.42
C ASP A 387 -16.83 -20.23 4.97
N LYS A 388 -16.14 -21.38 4.94
CA LYS A 388 -14.75 -21.51 4.51
C LYS A 388 -14.55 -21.26 3.01
N ALA A 389 -15.59 -21.47 2.19
CA ALA A 389 -15.57 -21.21 0.75
C ALA A 389 -15.95 -19.75 0.41
N ILE A 390 -16.73 -19.09 1.29
CA ILE A 390 -17.26 -17.75 1.08
C ILE A 390 -16.32 -16.69 1.67
N ASP A 391 -15.82 -16.92 2.89
CA ASP A 391 -14.88 -16.05 3.59
C ASP A 391 -13.47 -16.63 3.44
N GLY A 392 -12.83 -16.29 2.31
CA GLY A 392 -11.44 -16.65 2.07
C GLY A 392 -10.55 -16.14 3.21
N VAL A 393 -10.04 -17.09 4.03
CA VAL A 393 -9.00 -17.02 5.09
C VAL A 393 -9.56 -17.67 6.40
N ASN A 394 -8.96 -18.65 7.08
CA ASN A 394 -7.58 -18.88 7.54
C ASN A 394 -7.36 -20.39 7.76
N VAL A 395 -6.17 -20.91 7.44
CA VAL A 395 -5.65 -22.15 8.04
C VAL A 395 -4.48 -21.77 8.96
N ARG A 396 -4.45 -22.38 10.14
CA ARG A 396 -3.46 -22.19 11.20
C ARG A 396 -2.05 -22.54 10.78
#